data_AF-A0A4P5X6S4-F1
#
_entry.id   AF-A0A4P5X6S4-F1
#
_cell.length_a   1.000
_cell.length_b   1.000
_cell.length_c   1.000
_cell.angle_alpha   90.00
_cell.angle_beta   90.00
_cell.angle_gamma   90.00
#
_symmetry.space_group_name_H-M   'P 1'
#
loop_
_entity.id
_entity.type
_entity.pdbx_description
1 polymer ?
#
loop_
_entity_poly.entity_id
_entity_poly.type
_entity_poly.pdbx_seq_one_letter_code
_entity_poly.pdbx_strand_id
1 'polypeptide(L)'
;MPDYSLLEAFPTPTESPFVIEHVAEEFTSVCPKTGQPDFGTVTVIFEPRGGKVGGVCVELKSLKMYLQSFRNEGIYYEAVTNAIRDDLQKLMNAKWLLVRTDWKGRGGIRSVIRAGGGDVPGRWM
;
A
#
# COMPACT_ATOMS: atom_id res chain seq x y z
N MET A 1 3.00 -15.51 2.31
CA MET A 1 3.47 -14.19 1.85
C MET A 1 2.52 -13.68 0.79
N PRO A 2 2.20 -12.38 0.79
CA PRO A 2 1.33 -11.76 -0.21
C PRO A 2 1.89 -11.94 -1.63
N ASP A 3 0.99 -12.07 -2.60
CA ASP A 3 1.36 -12.44 -3.97
C ASP A 3 1.64 -11.19 -4.82
N TYR A 4 2.91 -10.78 -4.86
CA TYR A 4 3.40 -9.68 -5.70
C TYR A 4 3.05 -9.85 -7.19
N SER A 5 2.94 -11.09 -7.69
CA SER A 5 2.73 -11.33 -9.13
C SER A 5 1.35 -10.87 -9.61
N LEU A 6 0.42 -10.61 -8.69
CA LEU A 6 -0.90 -10.06 -8.99
C LEU A 6 -0.87 -8.58 -9.36
N LEU A 7 0.21 -7.86 -9.07
CA LEU A 7 0.30 -6.43 -9.32
C LEU A 7 0.58 -6.13 -10.79
N GLU A 8 -0.24 -5.25 -11.35
CA GLU A 8 -0.10 -4.71 -12.70
C GLU A 8 0.04 -3.19 -12.62
N ALA A 9 0.59 -2.59 -13.68
CA ALA A 9 0.73 -1.15 -13.78
C ALA A 9 0.42 -0.68 -15.21
N PHE A 10 -0.01 0.57 -15.32
CA PHE A 10 -0.22 1.23 -16.60
C PHE A 10 0.65 2.50 -16.70
N PRO A 11 1.00 2.95 -17.92
CA PRO A 11 1.82 4.14 -18.10
C PRO A 11 1.20 5.38 -17.48
N THR A 12 2.02 6.21 -16.83
CA THR A 12 1.57 7.52 -16.35
C THR A 12 1.05 8.36 -17.52
N PRO A 13 -0.18 8.92 -17.45
CA PRO A 13 -0.84 9.53 -18.61
C PRO A 13 -0.36 10.96 -18.93
N THR A 14 0.54 11.52 -18.12
CA THR A 14 0.99 12.92 -18.25
C THR A 14 2.43 13.09 -17.74
N GLU A 15 3.04 14.21 -18.11
CA GLU A 15 4.33 14.66 -17.59
C GLU A 15 4.20 15.60 -16.39
N SER A 16 3.04 16.26 -16.26
CA SER A 16 2.79 17.17 -15.16
C SER A 16 2.68 16.40 -13.84
N PRO A 17 3.32 16.84 -12.74
CA PRO A 17 3.18 16.19 -11.44
C PRO A 17 1.73 16.14 -10.95
N PHE A 18 1.34 15.01 -10.39
CA PHE A 18 0.06 14.82 -9.72
C PHE A 18 0.20 13.80 -8.59
N VAL A 19 -0.74 13.82 -7.64
CA VAL A 19 -0.78 12.89 -6.52
C VAL A 19 -2.02 12.04 -6.64
N ILE A 20 -1.86 10.73 -6.47
CA ILE A 20 -2.96 9.78 -6.33
C ILE A 20 -3.09 9.39 -4.86
N GLU A 21 -4.31 9.31 -4.37
CA GLU A 21 -4.67 8.67 -3.11
C GLU A 21 -5.68 7.55 -3.39
N HIS A 22 -5.33 6.33 -3.00
CA HIS A 22 -6.21 5.16 -3.05
C HIS A 22 -6.52 4.72 -1.62
N VAL A 23 -7.80 4.57 -1.31
CA VAL A 23 -8.28 4.12 0.00
C VAL A 23 -8.99 2.78 -0.17
N ALA A 24 -8.45 1.74 0.44
CA ALA A 24 -9.02 0.40 0.50
C ALA A 24 -9.57 0.14 1.91
N GLU A 25 -10.89 0.19 2.07
CA GLU A 25 -11.57 0.10 3.37
C GLU A 25 -11.79 -1.33 3.87
N GLU A 26 -11.55 -2.33 3.00
CA GLU A 26 -11.87 -3.73 3.24
C GLU A 26 -10.62 -4.61 3.48
N PHE A 27 -9.52 -4.04 4.00
CA PHE A 27 -8.30 -4.81 4.22
C PHE A 27 -8.43 -5.75 5.44
N THR A 28 -7.91 -6.96 5.30
CA THR A 28 -7.82 -7.92 6.41
C THR A 28 -6.61 -8.84 6.26
N SER A 29 -6.06 -9.26 7.40
CA SER A 29 -5.01 -10.28 7.53
C SER A 29 -5.25 -11.10 8.80
N VAL A 30 -4.33 -12.00 9.17
CA VAL A 30 -4.43 -12.82 10.38
C VAL A 30 -3.32 -12.47 11.36
N CYS A 31 -3.66 -12.41 12.65
CA CYS A 31 -2.67 -12.23 13.70
C CYS A 31 -1.77 -13.48 13.81
N PRO A 32 -0.42 -13.35 13.67
CA PRO A 32 0.49 -14.50 13.72
C PRO A 32 0.43 -15.31 15.03
N LYS A 33 -0.04 -14.69 16.11
CA LYS A 33 -0.06 -15.29 17.45
C LYS A 33 -1.37 -16.00 17.78
N THR A 34 -2.50 -15.40 17.42
CA THR A 34 -3.82 -15.87 17.86
C THR A 34 -4.63 -16.51 16.74
N GLY A 35 -4.23 -16.35 15.48
CA GLY A 35 -5.02 -16.81 14.33
C GLY A 35 -6.31 -16.02 14.10
N GLN A 36 -6.56 -14.95 14.87
CA GLN A 36 -7.75 -14.12 14.70
C GLN A 36 -7.57 -13.13 13.54
N PRO A 37 -8.64 -12.81 12.81
CA PRO A 37 -8.59 -11.83 11.73
C PRO A 37 -8.36 -10.42 12.30
N ASP A 38 -7.48 -9.69 11.62
CA ASP A 38 -7.24 -8.27 11.76
C ASP A 38 -7.94 -7.52 10.63
N PHE A 39 -8.48 -6.35 10.94
CA PHE A 39 -9.17 -5.52 9.95
C PHE A 39 -8.59 -4.12 9.99
N GLY A 40 -8.49 -3.48 8.83
CA GLY A 40 -8.03 -2.11 8.74
C GLY A 40 -8.36 -1.46 7.41
N THR A 41 -7.97 -0.21 7.29
CA THR A 41 -8.01 0.56 6.04
C THR A 41 -6.57 0.72 5.56
N VAL A 42 -6.33 0.50 4.26
CA VAL A 42 -5.03 0.79 3.63
C VAL A 42 -5.20 2.02 2.75
N THR A 43 -4.40 3.04 3.01
CA THR A 43 -4.28 4.23 2.17
C THR A 43 -2.92 4.22 1.49
N VAL A 44 -2.91 4.28 0.16
CA VAL A 44 -1.70 4.40 -0.67
C VAL A 44 -1.72 5.78 -1.32
N ILE A 45 -0.70 6.59 -1.03
CA ILE A 45 -0.56 7.96 -1.55
C ILE A 45 0.75 8.03 -2.31
N PHE A 46 0.75 8.49 -3.56
CA PHE A 46 1.98 8.53 -4.35
C PHE A 46 1.98 9.59 -5.44
N GLU A 47 3.19 10.00 -5.84
CA GLU A 47 3.44 10.77 -7.05
C GLU A 47 4.27 9.87 -8.00
N PRO A 48 3.70 9.45 -9.15
CA PRO A 48 4.46 8.71 -10.14
C PRO A 48 5.48 9.64 -10.83
N ARG A 49 6.43 9.03 -11.55
CA ARG A 49 7.30 9.77 -12.46
C ARG A 49 6.53 10.12 -13.75
N GLY A 50 7.03 11.05 -14.57
CA GLY A 50 6.42 11.38 -15.85
C GLY A 50 6.39 10.18 -16.81
N GLY A 51 5.36 10.09 -17.64
CA GLY A 51 5.17 8.97 -18.58
C GLY A 51 6.35 8.80 -19.55
N LYS A 52 6.95 9.89 -20.05
CA LYS A 52 8.09 9.87 -20.97
C LYS A 52 9.37 9.31 -20.36
N VAL A 53 9.50 9.33 -19.03
CA VAL A 53 10.63 8.72 -18.31
C VAL A 53 10.30 7.32 -17.79
N GLY A 54 9.23 6.69 -18.31
CA GLY A 54 8.81 5.35 -17.92
C GLY A 54 8.05 5.29 -16.61
N GLY A 55 7.47 6.40 -16.15
CA GLY A 55 6.59 6.41 -14.99
C GLY A 55 5.35 5.54 -15.22
N VAL A 56 4.92 4.85 -14.17
CA VAL A 56 3.72 4.02 -14.18
C VAL A 56 2.88 4.26 -12.92
N CYS A 57 1.60 3.95 -13.02
CA CYS A 57 0.66 3.91 -11.91
C CYS A 57 0.19 2.47 -11.71
N VAL A 58 0.01 2.04 -10.45
CA VAL A 58 -0.60 0.74 -10.14
C VAL A 58 -2.01 0.65 -10.71
N GLU A 59 -2.37 -0.49 -11.29
CA GLU A 59 -3.72 -0.74 -11.79
C GLU A 59 -4.65 -1.12 -10.62
N LEU A 60 -5.85 -0.52 -10.57
CA LEU A 60 -6.71 -0.55 -9.39
C LEU A 60 -7.26 -1.94 -9.05
N LYS A 61 -7.62 -2.74 -10.06
CA LYS A 61 -8.09 -4.12 -9.85
C LYS A 61 -6.95 -5.00 -9.34
N SER A 62 -5.75 -4.87 -9.89
CA SER A 62 -4.55 -5.59 -9.49
C SER A 62 -4.16 -5.28 -8.04
N LEU A 63 -4.25 -3.99 -7.65
CA LEU A 63 -4.04 -3.55 -6.26
C LEU A 63 -5.05 -4.21 -5.32
N LYS A 64 -6.34 -4.24 -5.69
CA LYS A 64 -7.37 -4.92 -4.91
C LYS A 64 -7.03 -6.40 -4.73
N MET A 65 -6.68 -7.10 -5.80
CA MET A 65 -6.35 -8.54 -5.75
C MET A 65 -5.12 -8.80 -4.89
N TYR A 66 -4.08 -7.97 -5.03
CA TYR A 66 -2.89 -8.01 -4.19
C TYR A 66 -3.23 -7.82 -2.70
N LEU A 67 -4.02 -6.80 -2.35
CA LEU A 67 -4.44 -6.57 -0.96
C LEU A 67 -5.29 -7.74 -0.40
N GLN A 68 -6.12 -8.37 -1.23
CA GLN A 68 -6.88 -9.56 -0.84
C GLN A 68 -6.00 -10.79 -0.57
N SER A 69 -4.79 -10.86 -1.15
CA SER A 69 -3.85 -11.96 -0.91
C SER A 69 -3.36 -12.03 0.54
N PHE A 70 -3.48 -10.94 1.31
CA PHE A 70 -3.12 -10.89 2.73
C PHE A 70 -4.15 -11.57 3.66
N ARG A 71 -5.35 -11.87 3.17
CA ARG A 71 -6.52 -12.26 3.99
C ARG A 71 -6.24 -13.39 4.98
N ASN A 72 -5.43 -14.37 4.58
CA ASN A 72 -5.10 -15.54 5.41
C ASN A 72 -3.63 -15.54 5.86
N GLU A 73 -2.90 -14.45 5.62
CA GLU A 73 -1.50 -14.34 5.99
C GLU A 73 -1.36 -13.99 7.47
N GLY A 74 -0.57 -14.78 8.20
CA GLY A 74 -0.16 -14.48 9.57
C GLY A 74 0.92 -13.41 9.59
N ILE A 75 0.56 -12.12 9.72
CA ILE A 75 1.51 -11.00 9.57
C ILE A 75 1.20 -9.84 10.52
N TYR A 76 2.24 -9.19 11.05
CA TYR A 76 2.10 -7.99 11.90
C TYR A 76 1.78 -6.73 11.09
N TYR A 77 1.15 -5.75 11.74
CA TYR A 77 0.70 -4.50 11.11
C TYR A 77 1.84 -3.73 10.42
N GLU A 78 3.00 -3.67 11.09
CA GLU A 78 4.20 -3.03 10.61
C GLU A 78 4.74 -3.74 9.37
N ALA A 79 4.73 -5.08 9.38
CA ALA A 79 5.18 -5.90 8.27
C ALA A 79 4.23 -5.79 7.07
N VAL A 80 2.91 -5.78 7.28
CA VAL A 80 1.92 -5.50 6.22
C VAL A 80 2.22 -4.16 5.54
N THR A 81 2.37 -3.11 6.34
CA THR A 81 2.56 -1.75 5.83
C THR A 81 3.85 -1.63 5.03
N ASN A 82 4.94 -2.21 5.53
CA ASN A 82 6.23 -2.20 4.84
C ASN A 82 6.21 -3.07 3.57
N ALA A 83 5.57 -4.24 3.59
CA ALA A 83 5.46 -5.12 2.43
C ALA A 83 4.71 -4.43 1.29
N ILE A 84 3.55 -3.82 1.58
CA ILE A 84 2.79 -3.05 0.59
C ILE A 84 3.65 -1.91 0.02
N ARG A 85 4.39 -1.19 0.87
CA ARG A 85 5.29 -0.12 0.42
C ARG A 85 6.39 -0.66 -0.50
N ASP A 86 7.08 -1.73 -0.12
CA ASP A 86 8.18 -2.30 -0.91
C ASP A 86 7.72 -2.82 -2.26
N ASP A 87 6.62 -3.56 -2.28
CA ASP A 87 6.06 -4.14 -3.49
C ASP A 87 5.61 -3.03 -4.45
N LEU A 88 4.93 -2.00 -3.95
CA LEU A 88 4.51 -0.87 -4.76
C LEU A 88 5.68 0.01 -5.22
N GLN A 89 6.70 0.21 -4.39
CA GLN A 89 7.91 0.94 -4.78
C GLN A 89 8.67 0.18 -5.88
N LYS A 90 8.76 -1.15 -5.75
CA LYS A 90 9.38 -2.02 -6.75
C LYS A 90 8.60 -2.02 -8.07
N LEU A 91 7.28 -2.07 -8.02
CA LEU A 91 6.42 -2.04 -9.20
C LEU A 91 6.52 -0.70 -9.94
N MET A 92 6.37 0.41 -9.22
CA MET A 92 6.17 1.72 -9.84
C MET A 92 7.44 2.57 -9.95
N ASN A 93 8.46 2.29 -9.13
CA ASN A 93 9.60 3.19 -8.92
C ASN A 93 9.15 4.66 -8.79
N ALA A 94 8.08 4.88 -8.00
CA ALA A 94 7.45 6.18 -7.83
C ALA A 94 8.48 7.21 -7.34
N LYS A 95 8.23 8.48 -7.64
CA LYS A 95 9.09 9.57 -7.15
C LYS A 95 9.09 9.60 -5.63
N TRP A 96 7.90 9.45 -5.05
CA TRP A 96 7.70 9.12 -3.66
C TRP A 96 6.38 8.36 -3.51
N LEU A 97 6.27 7.56 -2.45
CA LEU A 97 5.02 6.95 -2.04
C LEU A 97 4.93 6.83 -0.52
N LEU A 98 3.71 6.79 -0.01
CA LEU A 98 3.38 6.58 1.38
C LEU A 98 2.29 5.51 1.45
N VAL A 99 2.54 4.50 2.28
CA VAL A 99 1.50 3.57 2.71
C VAL A 99 1.14 3.90 4.15
N ARG A 100 -0.14 4.11 4.40
CA ARG A 100 -0.72 4.25 5.74
C ARG A 100 -1.72 3.14 5.98
N THR A 101 -1.65 2.50 7.13
CA THR A 101 -2.63 1.50 7.55
C THR A 101 -3.27 1.91 8.86
N ASP A 102 -4.61 1.91 8.90
CA ASP A 102 -5.41 2.24 10.08
C ASP A 102 -6.12 0.99 10.57
N TRP A 103 -5.70 0.47 11.73
CA TRP A 103 -6.16 -0.82 12.24
C TRP A 103 -7.33 -0.67 13.21
N LYS A 104 -8.30 -1.59 13.11
CA LYS A 104 -9.36 -1.71 14.11
C LYS A 104 -8.78 -2.17 15.44
N GLY A 105 -9.45 -1.77 16.52
CA GLY A 105 -8.88 -1.90 17.86
C GLY A 105 -8.80 -3.34 18.35
N ARG A 106 -7.66 -3.69 18.99
CA ARG A 106 -7.50 -4.89 19.82
C ARG A 106 -7.20 -4.50 21.25
N GLY A 107 -7.93 -5.07 22.20
CA GLY A 107 -7.77 -4.73 23.63
C GLY A 107 -7.99 -3.24 23.93
N GLY A 108 -8.81 -2.55 23.15
CA GLY A 108 -9.04 -1.11 23.27
C GLY A 108 -7.97 -0.22 22.61
N ILE A 109 -6.94 -0.79 21.98
CA ILE A 109 -5.84 -0.05 21.35
C ILE A 109 -5.98 -0.10 19.83
N ARG A 110 -5.84 1.05 19.17
CA ARG A 110 -5.76 1.17 17.70
C ARG A 110 -4.35 1.60 17.31
N SER A 111 -3.91 1.12 16.15
CA SER A 111 -2.62 1.46 15.59
C SER A 111 -2.80 2.12 14.23
N VAL A 112 -1.98 3.13 13.97
CA VAL A 112 -1.81 3.71 12.64
C VAL A 112 -0.34 3.58 12.28
N ILE A 113 -0.05 2.86 11.21
CA ILE A 113 1.33 2.67 10.75
C ILE A 113 1.51 3.45 9.46
N ARG A 114 2.66 4.11 9.30
CA ARG A 114 3.06 4.84 8.09
C ARG A 114 4.42 4.34 7.62
N ALA A 115 4.55 4.07 6.32
CA ALA A 115 5.82 3.70 5.68
C ALA A 115 5.99 4.49 4.38
N GLY A 116 7.02 5.32 4.32
CA GLY A 116 7.37 6.11 3.14
C GLY A 116 8.44 5.44 2.28
N GLY A 117 8.43 5.74 0.99
CA GLY A 117 9.50 5.47 0.02
C GLY A 117 9.83 6.75 -0.77
N GLY A 118 11.11 7.03 -0.97
CA GLY A 118 11.59 8.29 -1.56
C GLY A 118 11.39 9.50 -0.64
N ASP A 119 11.39 10.70 -1.23
CA ASP A 119 11.27 11.97 -0.51
C ASP A 119 9.79 12.34 -0.28
N VAL A 120 9.13 11.64 0.65
CA VAL A 120 7.71 11.89 0.98
C VAL A 120 7.54 13.31 1.54
N PRO A 121 6.70 14.16 0.94
CA PRO A 121 6.45 15.50 1.44
C PRO A 121 5.88 15.50 2.87
N GLY A 122 6.38 16.40 3.73
CA GLY A 122 6.01 16.45 5.15
C GLY A 122 4.51 16.62 5.43
N ARG A 123 3.72 17.13 4.48
CA ARG A 123 2.25 17.19 4.59
C ARG A 123 1.56 15.83 4.64
N TRP A 124 2.25 14.77 4.21
CA TRP A 124 1.75 13.40 4.15
C TRP A 124 2.30 12.52 5.26
N MET A 125 3.43 12.90 5.87
CA MET A 125 4.03 12.18 7.02
C MET A 125 3.17 12.26 8.27
#